data_AF-A0A1L7XDH9-F1
#
_entry.id   AF-A0A1L7XDH9-F1
#
_cell.length_a   1.000
_cell.length_b   1.000
_cell.length_c   1.000
_cell.angle_alpha   90.00
_cell.angle_beta   90.00
_cell.angle_gamma   90.00
#
_symmetry.space_group_name_H-M   'P 1'
#
loop_
_entity.id
_entity.type
_entity.pdbx_description
1 polymer ?
#
loop_
_entity_poly.entity_id
_entity_poly.type
_entity_poly.pdbx_seq_one_letter_code
_entity_poly.pdbx_strand_id
1 'polypeptide(L)'
;MAFSPYYKTINLPKAIRKKPLAETNNLTLKMSYDDYDIQRFIPDPEDIFKESGGLSKDIKHLLTESNIPSLASYEEHLLDSMVTMIWASNWLEKAGSSFEITEKICKEILLGRQIQEPSEGDLMYQEIRDNLIAKNVDNDPDHNAVLRSWKQVVQHAYALQYVALHLSLTREPLSEEIIKRTHKS
;
A
#
# COMPACT_ATOMS: atom_id res chain seq x y z
N MET A 1 18.30 3.39 -6.44
CA MET A 1 18.15 3.34 -7.91
C MET A 1 16.89 4.11 -8.27
N ALA A 2 16.92 5.04 -9.23
CA ALA A 2 15.84 6.02 -9.39
C ALA A 2 14.58 5.39 -10.04
N PHE A 3 13.47 5.32 -9.31
CA PHE A 3 12.14 5.13 -9.90
C PHE A 3 11.95 6.14 -11.04
N SER A 4 11.39 5.71 -12.18
CA SER A 4 11.14 6.59 -13.33
C SER A 4 10.42 7.87 -12.89
N PRO A 5 10.84 9.07 -13.36
CA PRO A 5 10.31 10.35 -12.91
C PRO A 5 8.80 10.50 -13.10
N TYR A 6 8.19 9.69 -13.98
CA TYR A 6 6.74 9.66 -14.23
C TYR A 6 5.90 9.18 -13.04
N TYR A 7 6.44 8.35 -12.14
CA TYR A 7 5.66 7.78 -11.03
C TYR A 7 5.56 8.70 -9.82
N LYS A 8 6.52 9.63 -9.67
CA LYS A 8 6.64 10.51 -8.50
C LYS A 8 5.63 11.67 -8.46
N THR A 9 4.80 11.81 -9.50
CA THR A 9 3.87 12.95 -9.64
C THR A 9 2.40 12.52 -9.72
N ILE A 10 2.11 11.23 -9.54
CA ILE A 10 0.76 10.70 -9.67
C ILE A 10 0.04 10.80 -8.33
N ASN A 11 -1.09 11.50 -8.32
CA ASN A 11 -2.06 11.40 -7.23
C ASN A 11 -2.76 10.04 -7.33
N LEU A 12 -2.30 9.09 -6.52
CA LEU A 12 -2.67 7.69 -6.63
C LEU A 12 -4.17 7.44 -6.37
N PRO A 13 -4.79 8.01 -5.32
CA PRO A 13 -6.24 7.84 -5.11
C PRO A 13 -7.06 8.33 -6.32
N LYS A 14 -6.73 9.51 -6.86
CA LYS A 14 -7.40 10.06 -8.05
C LYS A 14 -7.16 9.23 -9.29
N ALA A 15 -5.96 8.70 -9.47
CA ALA A 15 -5.61 7.89 -10.63
C ALA A 15 -6.39 6.57 -10.63
N ILE A 16 -6.46 5.89 -9.48
CA ILE A 16 -7.25 4.65 -9.30
C ILE A 16 -8.72 4.92 -9.62
N ARG A 17 -9.26 6.06 -9.17
CA ARG A 17 -10.64 6.47 -9.47
C ARG A 17 -10.90 6.75 -10.96
N LYS A 18 -10.00 7.47 -11.64
CA LYS A 18 -10.22 7.94 -13.02
C LYS A 18 -10.24 6.82 -14.06
N LYS A 19 -9.70 5.65 -13.72
CA LYS A 19 -9.87 4.49 -14.58
C LYS A 19 -11.29 3.98 -14.40
N PRO A 20 -12.06 3.78 -15.48
CA PRO A 20 -13.32 3.08 -15.35
C PRO A 20 -13.05 1.74 -14.67
N LEU A 21 -13.79 1.45 -13.58
CA LEU A 21 -14.11 0.06 -13.22
C LEU A 21 -14.44 -0.58 -14.56
N ALA A 22 -13.68 -1.60 -14.97
CA ALA A 22 -14.00 -2.27 -16.21
C ALA A 22 -15.50 -2.59 -16.18
N GLU A 23 -16.22 -2.35 -17.27
CA GLU A 23 -17.65 -2.72 -17.38
C GLU A 23 -17.86 -4.20 -17.01
N THR A 24 -16.77 -4.98 -17.06
CA THR A 24 -16.61 -6.27 -16.40
C THR A 24 -15.68 -6.16 -15.18
N ASN A 25 -16.21 -5.76 -14.02
CA ASN A 25 -15.66 -6.18 -12.72
C ASN A 25 -15.90 -7.68 -12.56
N ASN A 26 -15.21 -8.47 -13.38
CA ASN A 26 -15.11 -9.90 -13.22
C ASN A 26 -13.77 -10.12 -12.51
N LEU A 27 -13.82 -10.20 -11.18
CA LEU A 27 -12.77 -10.87 -10.43
C LEU A 27 -12.85 -12.34 -10.85
N THR A 28 -12.15 -12.70 -11.93
CA THR A 28 -12.09 -14.07 -12.41
C THR A 28 -10.95 -14.75 -11.67
N LEU A 29 -11.28 -15.32 -10.52
CA LEU A 29 -10.43 -16.36 -9.94
C LEU A 29 -10.56 -17.59 -10.87
N LYS A 30 -9.45 -18.26 -11.17
CA LYS A 30 -9.45 -19.50 -11.93
C LYS A 30 -8.61 -20.49 -11.16
N MET A 31 -9.21 -21.60 -10.74
CA MET A 31 -8.45 -22.70 -10.19
C MET A 31 -7.64 -23.38 -11.31
N SER A 32 -6.34 -23.61 -11.06
CA SER A 32 -5.52 -24.50 -11.88
C SER A 32 -5.76 -25.94 -11.40
N TYR A 33 -6.49 -26.71 -12.20
CA TYR A 33 -6.83 -28.10 -11.88
C TYR A 33 -5.60 -29.04 -11.90
N ASP A 34 -4.49 -28.62 -12.49
CA ASP A 34 -3.35 -29.49 -12.77
C ASP A 34 -2.49 -29.82 -11.52
N ASP A 35 -2.63 -29.03 -10.42
CA ASP A 35 -1.79 -29.16 -9.21
C ASP A 35 -2.57 -29.51 -7.92
N TYR A 36 -3.89 -29.75 -7.99
CA TYR A 36 -4.74 -29.94 -6.81
C TYR A 36 -5.14 -31.41 -6.58
N ASP A 37 -4.78 -31.95 -5.41
CA ASP A 37 -5.31 -33.22 -4.91
C ASP A 37 -6.71 -33.00 -4.31
N ILE A 38 -7.70 -32.98 -5.20
CA ILE A 38 -9.14 -32.78 -4.93
C ILE A 38 -9.74 -33.78 -3.93
N GLN A 39 -9.07 -34.91 -3.63
CA GLN A 39 -9.58 -35.92 -2.69
C GLN A 39 -9.16 -35.67 -1.24
N ARG A 40 -8.27 -34.69 -1.00
CA ARG A 40 -7.66 -34.47 0.32
C ARG A 40 -8.39 -33.46 1.21
N PHE A 41 -9.26 -32.61 0.67
CA PHE A 41 -9.84 -31.48 1.40
C PHE A 41 -11.36 -31.61 1.55
N ILE A 42 -11.85 -31.41 2.77
CA ILE A 42 -13.28 -31.28 3.10
C ILE A 42 -13.44 -29.93 3.82
N PRO A 43 -14.32 -29.02 3.35
CA PRO A 43 -15.19 -29.17 2.19
C PRO A 43 -14.43 -29.15 0.85
N ASP A 44 -15.08 -29.64 -0.21
CA ASP A 44 -14.53 -29.68 -1.58
C ASP A 44 -14.03 -28.28 -1.97
N PRO A 45 -12.78 -28.14 -2.47
CA PRO A 45 -12.26 -26.87 -2.98
C PRO A 45 -13.20 -26.16 -3.97
N GLU A 46 -13.96 -26.91 -4.78
CA GLU A 46 -14.94 -26.37 -5.72
C GLU A 46 -16.13 -25.71 -4.99
N ASP A 47 -16.54 -26.25 -3.84
CA ASP A 47 -17.62 -25.69 -3.03
C ASP A 47 -17.16 -24.39 -2.35
N ILE A 48 -15.93 -24.38 -1.80
CA ILE A 48 -15.30 -23.17 -1.23
C ILE A 48 -15.15 -22.09 -2.31
N PHE A 49 -14.80 -22.49 -3.53
CA PHE A 49 -14.65 -21.58 -4.66
C PHE A 49 -15.99 -20.96 -5.08
N LYS A 50 -17.07 -21.75 -5.15
CA LYS A 50 -18.42 -21.26 -5.41
C LYS A 50 -18.92 -20.31 -4.32
N GLU A 51 -18.67 -20.64 -3.06
CA GLU A 51 -18.99 -19.79 -1.92
C GLU A 51 -18.25 -18.44 -2.01
N SER A 52 -16.95 -18.47 -2.29
CA SER A 52 -16.13 -17.27 -2.52
C SER A 52 -16.64 -16.42 -3.69
N GLY A 53 -17.11 -17.07 -4.77
CA GLY A 53 -17.76 -16.41 -5.90
C GLY A 53 -19.11 -15.78 -5.54
N GLY A 54 -19.88 -16.39 -4.65
CA GLY A 54 -21.12 -15.85 -4.08
C GLY A 54 -20.87 -14.60 -3.24
N LEU A 55 -19.94 -14.68 -2.29
CA LEU A 55 -19.53 -13.55 -1.45
C LEU A 55 -19.06 -12.36 -2.29
N SER A 56 -18.34 -12.62 -3.38
CA SER A 56 -17.89 -11.58 -4.31
C SER A 56 -19.06 -10.86 -5.01
N LYS A 57 -20.15 -11.58 -5.33
CA LYS A 57 -21.37 -10.99 -5.90
C LYS A 57 -22.13 -10.16 -4.86
N ASP A 58 -22.20 -10.64 -3.63
CA ASP A 58 -22.88 -9.92 -2.54
C ASP A 58 -22.15 -8.63 -2.20
N ILE A 59 -20.81 -8.65 -2.14
CA ILE A 59 -19.97 -7.45 -2.01
C ILE A 59 -20.26 -6.47 -3.15
N LYS A 60 -20.36 -6.95 -4.39
CA LYS A 60 -20.70 -6.10 -5.55
C LYS A 60 -22.08 -5.47 -5.40
N HIS A 61 -23.07 -6.22 -4.95
CA HIS A 61 -24.43 -5.73 -4.73
C HIS A 61 -24.45 -4.63 -3.66
N LEU A 62 -23.83 -4.90 -2.50
CA LEU A 62 -23.72 -3.93 -1.39
C LEU A 62 -23.00 -2.65 -1.82
N LEU A 63 -21.95 -2.75 -2.63
CA LEU A 63 -21.25 -1.59 -3.19
C LEU A 63 -22.08 -0.79 -4.19
N THR A 64 -23.09 -1.40 -4.82
CA THR A 64 -23.98 -0.76 -5.80
C THR A 64 -25.19 -0.10 -5.12
N GLU A 65 -25.68 -0.66 -4.00
CA GLU A 65 -26.82 -0.14 -3.23
C GLU A 65 -26.44 0.89 -2.17
N SER A 66 -25.20 0.85 -1.68
CA SER A 66 -24.72 1.84 -0.72
C SER A 66 -24.70 3.23 -1.37
N ASN A 67 -25.21 4.23 -0.65
CA ASN A 67 -25.01 5.63 -0.99
C ASN A 67 -23.50 5.89 -0.92
N ILE A 68 -22.82 5.77 -2.07
CA ILE A 68 -21.36 5.82 -2.15
C ILE A 68 -20.95 7.11 -1.44
N PRO A 69 -20.11 7.04 -0.38
CA PRO A 69 -19.57 8.23 0.25
C PRO A 69 -19.04 9.16 -0.83
N SER A 70 -19.18 10.48 -0.65
CA SER A 70 -18.75 11.45 -1.67
C SER A 70 -17.38 11.05 -2.24
N LEU A 71 -17.13 11.24 -3.54
CA LEU A 71 -15.89 10.78 -4.18
C LEU A 71 -14.62 11.21 -3.44
N ALA A 72 -14.67 12.35 -2.74
CA ALA A 72 -13.63 12.82 -1.85
C ALA A 72 -13.43 11.92 -0.61
N SER A 73 -14.51 11.47 0.03
CA SER A 73 -14.48 10.51 1.14
C SER A 73 -13.91 9.16 0.75
N TYR A 74 -14.18 8.68 -0.47
CA TYR A 74 -13.52 7.46 -0.99
C TYR A 74 -12.01 7.66 -1.20
N GLU A 75 -11.61 8.77 -1.84
CA GLU A 75 -10.19 9.09 -2.05
C GLU A 75 -9.44 9.25 -0.72
N GLU A 76 -10.06 9.87 0.28
CA GLU A 76 -9.53 10.04 1.63
C GLU A 76 -9.42 8.70 2.37
N HIS A 77 -10.46 7.88 2.34
CA HIS A 77 -10.43 6.56 2.97
C HIS A 77 -9.39 5.63 2.36
N LEU A 78 -9.24 5.66 1.03
CA LEU A 78 -8.21 4.88 0.34
C LEU A 78 -6.80 5.35 0.75
N LEU A 79 -6.59 6.66 0.85
CA LEU A 79 -5.33 7.23 1.31
C LEU A 79 -5.02 6.82 2.75
N ASP A 80 -5.99 6.95 3.66
CA ASP A 80 -5.86 6.56 5.07
C ASP A 80 -5.55 5.07 5.24
N SER A 81 -6.21 4.22 4.45
CA SER A 81 -5.95 2.77 4.42
C SER A 81 -4.52 2.45 3.99
N MET A 82 -4.01 3.14 2.95
CA MET A 82 -2.64 2.98 2.48
C MET A 82 -1.61 3.44 3.53
N VAL A 83 -1.84 4.58 4.17
CA VAL A 83 -1.00 5.09 5.26
C VAL A 83 -0.96 4.10 6.42
N THR A 84 -2.13 3.64 6.86
CA THR A 84 -2.27 2.70 7.98
C THR A 84 -1.53 1.40 7.70
N MET A 85 -1.65 0.87 6.48
CA MET A 85 -0.93 -0.35 6.09
C MET A 85 0.59 -0.16 6.13
N ILE A 86 1.12 0.95 5.60
CA ILE A 86 2.56 1.24 5.63
C ILE A 86 3.05 1.37 7.08
N TRP A 87 2.34 2.16 7.89
CA TRP A 87 2.68 2.33 9.30
C TRP A 87 2.68 0.99 10.05
N ALA A 88 1.62 0.18 9.89
CA ALA A 88 1.51 -1.12 10.55
C ALA A 88 2.63 -2.08 10.11
N SER A 89 2.98 -2.10 8.82
CA SER A 89 4.10 -2.89 8.30
C SER A 89 5.42 -2.48 8.96
N ASN A 90 5.70 -1.17 9.02
CA ASN A 90 6.92 -0.66 9.65
C ASN A 90 6.95 -0.96 11.15
N TRP A 91 5.81 -0.80 11.82
CA TRP A 91 5.68 -1.07 13.25
C TRP A 91 5.97 -2.54 13.59
N LEU A 92 5.43 -3.48 12.81
CA LEU A 92 5.67 -4.92 12.98
C LEU A 92 7.15 -5.28 12.81
N GLU A 93 7.85 -4.59 11.92
CA GLU A 93 9.30 -4.76 11.68
C GLU A 93 10.17 -4.00 12.68
N LYS A 94 9.58 -3.33 13.68
CA LYS A 94 10.26 -2.40 14.61
C LYS A 94 11.05 -1.32 13.89
N ALA A 95 10.53 -0.89 12.74
CA ALA A 95 11.13 0.02 11.78
C ALA A 95 10.27 1.30 11.66
N GLY A 96 10.73 2.25 10.83
CA GLY A 96 10.02 3.49 10.54
C GLY A 96 9.83 4.42 11.74
N SER A 97 8.80 5.27 11.71
CA SER A 97 8.58 6.37 12.65
C SER A 97 7.22 6.25 13.37
N SER A 98 6.71 7.34 13.94
CA SER A 98 5.36 7.43 14.50
C SER A 98 4.30 7.37 13.38
N PHE A 99 3.04 7.19 13.77
CA PHE A 99 1.93 7.22 12.81
C PHE A 99 1.83 8.59 12.13
N GLU A 100 1.94 9.67 12.89
CA GLU A 100 1.82 11.05 12.43
C GLU A 100 2.91 11.40 11.41
N ILE A 101 4.15 11.00 11.67
CA ILE A 101 5.24 11.19 10.70
C ILE A 101 5.02 10.33 9.46
N THR A 102 4.62 9.08 9.64
CA THR A 102 4.35 8.17 8.53
C THR A 102 3.25 8.73 7.63
N GLU A 103 2.19 9.25 8.22
CA GLU A 103 1.09 9.93 7.53
C GLU A 103 1.58 11.14 6.73
N LYS A 104 2.35 12.05 7.35
CA LYS A 104 2.91 13.23 6.66
C LYS A 104 3.71 12.81 5.41
N ILE A 105 4.63 11.85 5.57
CA ILE A 105 5.50 11.37 4.48
C ILE A 105 4.67 10.69 3.38
N CYS A 106 3.80 9.77 3.75
CA CYS A 106 3.01 9.00 2.81
C CYS A 106 2.02 9.87 2.05
N LYS A 107 1.38 10.86 2.69
CA LYS A 107 0.48 11.80 2.02
C LYS A 107 1.19 12.60 0.94
N GLU A 108 2.41 13.07 1.19
CA GLU A 108 3.20 13.74 0.15
C GLU A 108 3.42 12.82 -1.06
N ILE A 109 3.94 11.62 -0.83
CA ILE A 109 4.29 10.67 -1.90
C ILE A 109 3.04 10.20 -2.68
N LEU A 110 2.02 9.72 -1.98
CA LEU A 110 0.83 9.12 -2.58
C LEU A 110 -0.05 10.15 -3.30
N LEU A 111 0.04 11.43 -2.94
CA LEU A 111 -0.63 12.52 -3.65
C LEU A 111 0.20 13.07 -4.83
N GLY A 112 1.36 12.47 -5.11
CA GLY A 112 2.23 12.84 -6.23
C GLY A 112 3.10 14.06 -5.96
N ARG A 113 3.42 14.33 -4.69
CA ARG A 113 4.35 15.38 -4.29
C ARG A 113 5.71 14.77 -3.96
N GLN A 114 6.75 15.58 -4.10
CA GLN A 114 8.10 15.21 -3.70
C GLN A 114 8.33 15.60 -2.25
N ILE A 115 8.91 14.69 -1.49
CA ILE A 115 9.39 14.95 -0.14
C ILE A 115 10.92 14.94 -0.15
N GLN A 116 11.52 15.93 0.51
CA GLN A 116 12.97 16.02 0.67
C GLN A 116 13.40 15.31 1.95
N GLU A 117 14.64 14.83 1.94
CA GLU A 117 15.26 14.29 3.15
C GLU A 117 15.35 15.40 4.21
N PRO A 118 14.91 15.14 5.46
CA PRO A 118 14.89 16.16 6.50
C PRO A 118 16.31 16.43 7.01
N SER A 119 16.64 17.70 7.16
CA SER A 119 17.87 18.20 7.79
C SER A 119 17.72 18.26 9.31
N GLU A 120 18.84 18.33 10.05
CA GLU A 120 18.81 18.32 11.52
C GLU A 120 18.02 19.49 12.14
N GLY A 121 17.91 20.62 11.42
CA GLY A 121 17.12 21.78 11.84
C GLY A 121 15.62 21.62 11.63
N ASP A 122 15.17 20.57 10.93
CA ASP A 122 13.76 20.39 10.59
C ASP A 122 12.98 19.76 11.74
N LEU A 123 11.74 20.24 11.94
CA LEU A 123 10.82 19.67 12.93
C LEU A 123 10.60 18.16 12.71
N MET A 124 10.47 17.72 11.45
CA MET A 124 10.30 16.31 11.12
C MET A 124 11.51 15.46 11.56
N TYR A 125 12.72 15.99 11.44
CA TYR A 125 13.93 15.30 11.89
C TYR A 125 13.88 15.06 13.39
N GLN A 126 13.53 16.11 14.15
CA GLN A 126 13.42 16.04 15.61
C GLN A 126 12.30 15.09 16.04
N GLU A 127 11.13 15.15 15.41
CA GLU A 127 10.00 14.23 15.68
C GLU A 127 10.38 12.76 15.43
N ILE A 128 11.15 12.46 14.37
CA ILE A 128 11.66 11.10 14.11
C ILE A 128 12.67 10.68 15.18
N ARG A 129 13.60 11.58 15.53
CA ARG A 129 14.62 11.35 16.56
C ARG A 129 13.98 11.01 17.91
N ASP A 130 12.99 11.79 18.33
CA ASP A 130 12.25 11.59 19.58
C ASP A 130 11.47 10.26 19.56
N ASN A 131 10.91 9.88 18.41
CA ASN A 131 10.25 8.58 18.25
C ASN A 131 11.23 7.40 18.44
N LEU A 132 12.44 7.50 17.90
CA LEU A 132 13.47 6.48 18.04
C LEU A 132 13.93 6.31 19.49
N ILE A 133 14.07 7.43 20.21
CA ILE A 133 14.37 7.43 21.66
C ILE A 133 13.22 6.77 22.43
N ALA A 134 11.97 7.17 22.17
CA ALA A 134 10.79 6.64 22.86
C ALA A 134 10.57 5.14 22.63
N LYS A 135 10.98 4.60 21.47
CA LYS A 135 10.91 3.17 21.17
C LYS A 135 12.04 2.34 21.83
N ASN A 136 12.94 2.96 22.61
CA ASN A 136 14.15 2.33 23.15
C ASN A 136 14.99 1.61 22.07
N VAL A 137 14.95 2.10 20.84
CA VAL A 137 15.77 1.54 19.75
C VAL A 137 17.21 2.01 19.90
N ASP A 138 17.41 3.29 20.21
CA ASP A 138 18.69 3.91 20.55
C ASP A 138 18.45 5.02 21.58
N ASN A 139 19.23 5.07 22.67
CA ASN A 139 19.13 6.13 23.68
C ASN A 139 19.65 7.48 23.17
N ASP A 140 20.49 7.45 22.13
CA ASP A 140 20.98 8.63 21.41
C ASP A 140 21.12 8.28 19.92
N PRO A 141 20.02 8.31 19.15
CA PRO A 141 20.05 7.95 17.74
C PRO A 141 20.89 8.96 16.96
N ASP A 142 21.90 8.44 16.25
CA ASP A 142 22.74 9.22 15.37
C ASP A 142 21.98 9.70 14.12
N HIS A 143 22.59 10.62 13.37
CA HIS A 143 22.01 11.15 12.15
C HIS A 143 21.60 10.04 11.16
N ASN A 144 22.41 8.99 11.06
CA ASN A 144 22.11 7.86 10.19
C ASN A 144 20.87 7.08 10.64
N ALA A 145 20.64 6.90 11.94
CA ALA A 145 19.45 6.24 12.48
C ALA A 145 18.17 6.99 12.10
N VAL A 146 18.18 8.32 12.25
CA VAL A 146 17.05 9.19 11.86
C VAL A 146 16.79 9.08 10.36
N LEU A 147 17.83 9.19 9.53
CA LEU A 147 17.69 9.08 8.08
C LEU A 147 17.25 7.69 7.62
N ARG A 148 17.71 6.62 8.27
CA ARG A 148 17.26 5.25 7.98
C ARG A 148 15.76 5.09 8.24
N SER A 149 15.29 5.56 9.40
CA SER A 149 13.86 5.53 9.75
C SER A 149 13.00 6.27 8.72
N TRP A 150 13.44 7.47 8.31
CA TRP A 150 12.78 8.24 7.25
C TRP A 150 12.77 7.49 5.90
N LYS A 151 13.94 6.97 5.47
CA LYS A 151 14.10 6.24 4.20
C LYS A 151 13.20 5.01 4.11
N GLN A 152 13.03 4.26 5.20
CA GLN A 152 12.15 3.09 5.23
C GLN A 152 10.69 3.46 4.93
N VAL A 153 10.17 4.52 5.56
CA VAL A 153 8.81 5.00 5.29
C VAL A 153 8.68 5.43 3.82
N VAL A 154 9.63 6.21 3.32
CA VAL A 154 9.66 6.68 1.93
C VAL A 154 9.70 5.51 0.94
N GLN A 155 10.55 4.51 1.19
CA GLN A 155 10.68 3.33 0.35
C GLN A 155 9.39 2.51 0.34
N HIS A 156 8.74 2.29 1.49
CA HIS A 156 7.47 1.56 1.57
C HIS A 156 6.33 2.31 0.86
N ALA A 157 6.28 3.63 0.97
CA ALA A 157 5.32 4.44 0.23
C ALA A 157 5.52 4.35 -1.29
N TYR A 158 6.76 4.43 -1.78
CA TYR A 158 7.06 4.27 -3.20
C TYR A 158 6.83 2.84 -3.70
N ALA A 159 7.17 1.83 -2.90
CA ALA A 159 6.90 0.44 -3.21
C ALA A 159 5.40 0.18 -3.37
N LEU A 160 4.59 0.66 -2.43
CA LEU A 160 3.13 0.57 -2.53
C LEU A 160 2.60 1.30 -3.75
N GLN A 161 3.06 2.53 -4.00
CA GLN A 161 2.66 3.31 -5.16
C GLN A 161 2.97 2.56 -6.46
N TYR A 162 4.16 1.97 -6.57
CA TYR A 162 4.58 1.17 -7.72
C TYR A 162 3.69 -0.05 -7.94
N VAL A 163 3.41 -0.82 -6.88
CA VAL A 163 2.53 -2.01 -6.97
C VAL A 163 1.11 -1.60 -7.36
N ALA A 164 0.55 -0.59 -6.71
CA ALA A 164 -0.80 -0.11 -7.00
C ALA A 164 -0.91 0.43 -8.44
N LEU A 165 0.14 1.09 -8.94
CA LEU A 165 0.22 1.51 -10.33
C LEU A 165 0.18 0.33 -11.29
N HIS A 166 1.03 -0.68 -11.09
CA HIS A 166 1.08 -1.83 -12.01
C HIS A 166 -0.20 -2.67 -11.97
N LEU A 167 -0.73 -2.95 -10.77
CA LEU A 167 -1.93 -3.78 -10.64
C LEU A 167 -3.20 -3.04 -11.07
N SER A 168 -3.40 -1.81 -10.59
CA SER A 168 -4.67 -1.10 -10.79
C SER A 168 -4.66 -0.25 -12.06
N LEU A 169 -3.52 0.40 -12.36
CA LEU A 169 -3.42 1.39 -13.42
C LEU A 169 -2.84 0.85 -14.73
N THR A 170 -2.01 -0.18 -14.73
CA THR A 170 -1.59 -0.85 -15.97
C THR A 170 -2.27 -2.21 -16.18
N ARG A 171 -2.92 -2.78 -15.14
CA ARG A 171 -3.58 -4.11 -15.17
C ARG A 171 -2.62 -5.24 -15.52
N GLU A 172 -1.36 -5.08 -15.12
CA GLU A 172 -0.38 -6.14 -15.23
C GLU A 172 -0.68 -7.19 -14.14
N PRO A 173 -0.61 -8.49 -14.46
CA PRO A 173 -0.71 -9.52 -13.43
C PRO A 173 0.46 -9.37 -12.44
N LEU A 174 0.18 -9.61 -11.15
CA LEU A 174 1.23 -9.60 -10.14
C LEU A 174 2.27 -10.66 -10.50
N SER A 175 3.52 -10.23 -10.67
CA SER A 175 4.64 -11.09 -11.02
C SER A 175 5.74 -11.01 -9.97
N GLU A 176 6.57 -12.05 -9.92
CA GLU A 176 7.77 -12.05 -9.07
C GLU A 176 8.71 -10.89 -9.41
N GLU A 177 8.74 -10.45 -10.67
CA GLU A 177 9.54 -9.29 -11.08
C GLU A 177 9.03 -7.98 -10.45
N ILE A 178 7.71 -7.78 -10.41
CA ILE A 178 7.09 -6.63 -9.75
C ILE A 178 7.46 -6.61 -8.26
N ILE A 179 7.40 -7.76 -7.60
CA ILE A 179 7.77 -7.90 -6.17
C ILE A 179 9.29 -7.69 -5.98
N LYS A 180 10.14 -8.27 -6.83
CA LYS A 180 11.60 -8.09 -6.72
C LYS A 180 12.01 -6.63 -6.92
N ARG A 181 11.28 -5.87 -7.74
CA ARG A 181 11.55 -4.45 -7.94
C ARG A 181 11.20 -3.59 -6.73
N THR A 182 10.20 -3.95 -5.93
CA THR A 182 9.84 -3.19 -4.73
C THR A 182 10.90 -3.32 -3.63
N HIS A 183 11.55 -4.48 -3.51
CA HIS A 183 12.60 -4.75 -2.53
C HIS A 183 14.01 -4.28 -2.91
N LYS A 184 14.23 -3.76 -4.13
CA LYS A 184 15.54 -3.25 -4.60
C LYS A 184 15.73 -1.74 -4.34
N SER A 185 14.81 -1.13 -3.60
CA SER A 185 14.64 0.33 -3.46
C SER A 185 15.37 0.91 -2.26
#